data_AF-A0A9P0K5H3-F1
#
_entry.id   AF-A0A9P0K5H3-F1
#
_cell.length_a   1.000
_cell.length_b   1.000
_cell.length_c   1.000
_cell.angle_alpha   90.00
_cell.angle_beta   90.00
_cell.angle_gamma   90.00
#
_symmetry.space_group_name_H-M   'P 1'
#
loop_
_entity.id
_entity.type
_entity.pdbx_description
1 polymer ?
#
loop_
_entity_poly.entity_id
_entity_poly.type
_entity_poly.pdbx_seq_one_letter_code
_entity_poly.pdbx_strand_id
1 'polypeptide(L)'
;MRTRSVAVPMCFLCDVTSASEMALLEVFKFLHWDPKKRHETIDTTVKPDTTVIIQHVASGQNLAVEPHSLIPKFFGTECLVTCCTYRDSHKMETAENFWSVVSRPISDTALYVRAAKGEDINVEQFDD
;
A
#
# COMPACT_ATOMS: atom_id res chain seq x y z
N MET A 1 8.28 -12.31 -8.63
CA MET A 1 7.93 -11.36 -7.54
C MET A 1 6.43 -11.06 -7.63
N ARG A 2 5.61 -11.65 -6.73
CA ARG A 2 4.14 -11.49 -6.77
C ARG A 2 3.76 -10.22 -6.02
N THR A 3 3.20 -9.25 -6.73
CA THR A 3 2.53 -8.07 -6.15
C THR A 3 1.36 -8.56 -5.31
N ARG A 4 1.31 -8.09 -4.06
CA ARG A 4 0.27 -8.46 -3.09
C ARG A 4 -0.69 -7.28 -2.97
N SER A 5 -1.91 -7.44 -3.46
CA SER A 5 -3.00 -6.53 -3.10
C SER A 5 -3.39 -6.82 -1.66
N VAL A 6 -3.22 -5.84 -0.78
CA VAL A 6 -3.66 -5.95 0.61
C VAL A 6 -4.94 -5.14 0.76
N ALA A 7 -6.05 -5.82 1.01
CA ALA A 7 -7.20 -5.20 1.65
C ALA A 7 -6.85 -5.03 3.13
N VAL A 8 -6.67 -3.79 3.58
CA VAL A 8 -6.43 -3.51 5.00
C VAL A 8 -7.78 -3.69 5.70
N PRO A 9 -7.97 -4.69 6.57
CA PRO A 9 -9.16 -4.74 7.39
C PRO A 9 -9.10 -3.52 8.31
N MET A 10 -10.04 -2.62 8.07
CA MET A 10 -10.29 -1.40 8.83
C MET A 10 -10.12 -1.70 10.33
N CYS A 11 -9.28 -0.91 11.01
CA CYS A 11 -9.11 -1.00 12.45
C CYS A 11 -10.47 -0.71 13.09
N PHE A 12 -11.21 -1.76 13.46
CA PHE A 12 -12.45 -1.64 14.22
C PHE A 12 -12.09 -1.18 15.64
N LEU A 13 -12.00 0.14 15.86
CA LEU A 13 -12.32 0.81 17.12
C LEU A 13 -12.22 2.33 16.93
N CYS A 14 -13.24 2.91 16.31
CA CYS A 14 -13.59 4.31 16.56
C CYS A 14 -15.11 4.36 16.78
N ASP A 15 -15.49 4.27 18.05
CA ASP A 15 -16.85 4.54 18.50
C ASP A 15 -17.22 5.99 18.16
N VAL A 16 -18.28 6.11 17.33
CA VAL A 16 -19.24 7.22 17.20
C VAL A 16 -18.66 8.64 17.16
N THR A 17 -18.51 9.19 15.95
CA THR A 17 -18.51 10.65 15.73
C THR A 17 -19.21 11.01 14.41
N SER A 18 -19.57 12.29 14.26
CA SER A 18 -20.53 12.80 13.26
C SER A 18 -20.11 12.57 11.79
N ALA A 19 -21.06 12.55 10.84
CA ALA A 19 -20.81 12.16 9.44
C ALA A 19 -19.70 12.94 8.69
N SER A 20 -19.37 14.17 9.11
CA SER A 20 -18.22 14.93 8.57
C SER A 20 -16.88 14.56 9.22
N GLU A 21 -16.89 14.13 10.49
CA GLU A 21 -15.70 13.59 11.18
C GLU A 21 -15.41 12.15 10.74
N MET A 22 -16.46 11.37 10.41
CA MET A 22 -16.35 10.01 9.88
C MET A 22 -15.60 9.96 8.54
N ALA A 23 -15.70 11.02 7.73
CA ALA A 23 -15.04 11.07 6.43
C ALA A 23 -13.51 11.00 6.54
N LEU A 24 -12.91 11.49 7.65
CA LEU A 24 -11.46 11.44 7.83
C LEU A 24 -10.96 10.10 8.39
N LEU A 25 -11.84 9.27 8.98
CA LEU A 25 -11.50 7.97 9.56
C LEU A 25 -11.13 6.91 8.50
N GLU A 26 -11.45 7.18 7.23
CA GLU A 26 -11.15 6.27 6.12
C GLU A 26 -10.06 6.81 5.18
N VAL A 27 -9.49 8.00 5.47
CA VAL A 27 -8.56 8.67 4.56
C VAL A 27 -7.12 8.31 4.90
N PHE A 28 -6.39 7.88 3.87
CA PHE A 28 -4.95 7.73 3.90
C PHE A 28 -4.30 8.72 2.93
N LYS A 29 -3.14 9.24 3.32
CA LYS A 29 -2.31 10.09 2.46
C LYS A 29 -0.96 9.45 2.21
N PHE A 30 -0.40 9.74 1.05
CA PHE A 30 0.94 9.33 0.68
C PHE A 30 1.95 10.41 1.11
N LEU A 31 3.03 9.97 1.73
CA LEU A 31 4.15 10.83 2.13
C LEU A 31 5.43 10.25 1.54
N HIS A 32 6.39 11.13 1.25
CA HIS A 32 7.73 10.70 0.88
C HIS A 32 8.39 9.95 2.05
N TRP A 33 9.13 8.88 1.73
CA TRP A 33 9.79 8.04 2.72
C TRP A 33 10.78 8.82 3.58
N ASP A 34 11.62 9.65 2.94
CA ASP A 34 12.52 10.59 3.62
C ASP A 34 11.73 11.75 4.25
N PRO A 35 11.73 11.91 5.58
CA PRO A 35 11.07 13.00 6.28
C PRO A 35 11.48 14.39 5.81
N LYS A 36 12.73 14.57 5.38
CA LYS A 36 13.26 15.88 4.96
C LYS A 36 12.62 16.37 3.67
N LYS A 37 12.25 15.45 2.79
CA LYS A 37 11.66 15.76 1.47
C LYS A 37 10.14 15.89 1.50
N ARG A 38 9.48 15.56 2.61
CA ARG A 38 8.00 15.54 2.69
C ARG A 38 7.37 16.87 2.33
N HIS A 39 7.99 17.99 2.73
CA HIS A 39 7.52 19.35 2.41
C HIS A 39 7.69 19.69 0.92
N GLU A 40 8.78 19.21 0.30
CA GLU A 40 9.07 19.45 -1.11
C GLU A 40 8.16 18.63 -2.03
N THR A 41 7.70 17.48 -1.55
CA THR A 41 6.84 16.55 -2.31
C THR A 41 5.35 16.74 -2.06
N ILE A 42 4.94 17.77 -1.31
CA ILE A 42 3.52 18.08 -1.10
C ILE A 42 2.87 18.36 -2.46
N ASP A 43 1.66 17.82 -2.66
CA ASP A 43 0.86 17.95 -3.88
C ASP A 43 1.53 17.44 -5.17
N THR A 44 2.61 16.68 -5.04
CA THR A 44 3.26 16.01 -6.18
C THR A 44 2.65 14.64 -6.44
N THR A 45 2.68 14.21 -7.69
CA THR A 45 2.22 12.86 -8.06
C THR A 45 3.23 11.81 -7.60
N VAL A 46 2.76 10.77 -6.91
CA VAL A 46 3.58 9.61 -6.54
C VAL A 46 3.95 8.84 -7.79
N LYS A 47 5.25 8.68 -8.04
CA LYS A 47 5.74 7.89 -9.16
C LYS A 47 5.62 6.39 -8.86
N PRO A 48 5.30 5.55 -9.85
CA PRO A 48 5.37 4.11 -9.70
C PRO A 48 6.76 3.64 -9.25
N ASP A 49 6.79 2.49 -8.59
CA ASP A 49 7.98 1.81 -8.10
C ASP A 49 8.84 2.65 -7.13
N THR A 50 8.27 3.73 -6.60
CA THR A 50 8.91 4.53 -5.56
C THR A 50 8.46 4.10 -4.16
N THR A 51 9.37 4.27 -3.20
CA THR A 51 9.08 4.00 -1.79
C THR A 51 8.31 5.17 -1.18
N VAL A 52 7.23 4.85 -0.48
CA VAL A 52 6.33 5.82 0.16
C VAL A 52 5.99 5.38 1.58
N ILE A 53 5.56 6.35 2.38
CA ILE A 53 4.84 6.13 3.62
C ILE A 53 3.36 6.36 3.33
N ILE A 54 2.51 5.46 3.83
CA ILE A 54 1.06 5.63 3.78
C ILE A 54 0.62 5.97 5.20
N GLN A 55 0.02 7.14 5.41
CA GLN A 55 -0.38 7.63 6.74
C GLN A 55 -1.90 7.74 6.83
N HIS A 56 -2.47 7.16 7.89
CA HIS A 56 -3.87 7.35 8.24
C HIS A 56 -4.08 8.77 8.76
N VAL A 57 -4.93 9.55 8.09
CA VAL A 57 -5.09 10.98 8.35
C VAL A 57 -5.62 11.24 9.76
N ALA A 58 -6.63 10.49 10.20
CA ALA A 58 -7.26 10.72 11.49
C ALA A 58 -6.31 10.43 12.68
N SER A 59 -5.59 9.31 12.62
CA SER A 59 -4.72 8.87 13.74
C SER A 59 -3.29 9.42 13.67
N GLY A 60 -2.84 9.90 12.51
CA GLY A 60 -1.44 10.23 12.25
C GLY A 60 -0.47 9.04 12.28
N GLN A 61 -0.98 7.81 12.42
CA GLN A 61 -0.18 6.58 12.37
C GLN A 61 0.07 6.12 10.94
N ASN A 62 1.22 5.50 10.71
CA ASN A 62 1.59 4.97 9.42
C ASN A 62 1.05 3.54 9.25
N LEU A 63 0.73 3.16 8.02
CA LEU A 63 0.43 1.78 7.68
C LEU A 63 1.70 0.94 7.84
N ALA A 64 1.60 -0.20 8.51
CA ALA A 64 2.73 -1.06 8.82
C ALA A 64 2.41 -2.52 8.54
N VAL A 65 3.39 -3.28 8.09
CA VAL A 65 3.32 -4.74 8.07
C VAL A 65 3.89 -5.32 9.37
N GLU A 66 3.25 -6.35 9.88
CA GLU A 66 3.70 -7.13 11.04
C GLU A 66 4.28 -8.47 10.55
N PRO A 67 5.58 -8.56 10.21
CA PRO A 67 6.15 -9.74 9.58
C PRO A 67 6.11 -10.99 10.47
N HIS A 68 6.07 -10.82 11.79
CA HIS A 68 6.00 -11.89 12.77
C HIS A 68 4.56 -12.31 13.12
N SER A 69 3.57 -11.56 12.65
CA SER A 69 2.15 -11.81 12.90
C SER A 69 1.50 -12.40 11.65
N LEU A 70 1.64 -13.70 11.51
CA LEU A 70 1.14 -14.45 10.35
C LEU A 70 -0.27 -14.98 10.60
N ILE A 71 -1.17 -14.77 9.63
CA ILE A 71 -2.56 -15.19 9.67
C ILE A 71 -2.78 -16.23 8.57
N PRO A 72 -3.18 -17.47 8.90
CA PRO A 72 -3.56 -18.45 7.89
C PRO A 72 -4.89 -18.04 7.24
N LYS A 73 -4.91 -17.91 5.92
CA LYS A 73 -6.10 -17.65 5.11
C LYS A 73 -6.24 -18.74 4.04
N PHE A 74 -7.40 -18.76 3.39
CA PHE A 74 -7.68 -19.72 2.31
C PHE A 74 -6.65 -19.67 1.17
N PHE A 75 -6.14 -18.48 0.85
CA PHE A 75 -5.16 -18.27 -0.23
C PHE A 75 -3.70 -18.44 0.21
N GLY A 76 -3.47 -18.89 1.45
CA GLY A 76 -2.15 -19.05 2.04
C GLY A 76 -1.97 -18.22 3.30
N THR A 77 -0.75 -18.23 3.84
CA THR A 77 -0.39 -17.46 5.02
C THR A 77 -0.05 -16.02 4.64
N GLU A 78 -0.70 -15.07 5.29
CA GLU A 78 -0.54 -13.63 5.04
C GLU A 78 -0.02 -12.92 6.29
N CYS A 79 0.66 -11.79 6.12
CA CYS A 79 1.09 -10.97 7.26
C CYS A 79 -0.04 -10.02 7.67
N LEU A 80 -0.17 -9.76 8.97
CA LEU A 80 -1.05 -8.72 9.47
C LEU A 80 -0.55 -7.33 9.03
N VAL A 81 -1.48 -6.42 8.77
CA VAL A 81 -1.22 -5.02 8.48
C VAL A 81 -1.98 -4.16 9.50
N THR A 82 -1.29 -3.18 10.09
CA THR A 82 -1.79 -2.34 11.18
C THR A 82 -1.52 -0.86 10.91
N CYS A 83 -2.12 0.03 11.70
CA CYS A 83 -1.75 1.44 11.76
C CYS A 83 -0.83 1.65 12.96
N CYS A 84 0.49 1.61 12.73
CA CYS A 84 1.51 1.82 13.75
C CYS A 84 2.74 2.49 13.13
N THR A 85 3.28 3.52 13.78
CA THR A 85 4.53 4.15 13.34
C THR A 85 5.72 3.56 14.09
N TYR A 86 6.36 2.55 13.50
CA TYR A 86 7.59 1.96 14.00
C TYR A 86 8.77 2.89 13.74
N ARG A 87 9.64 3.05 14.75
CA ARG A 87 10.81 3.92 14.66
C ARG A 87 12.04 3.26 15.24
N ASP A 88 13.19 3.52 14.63
CA ASP A 88 14.49 3.11 15.14
C ASP A 88 15.01 4.04 16.26
N SER A 89 16.22 3.76 16.76
CA SER A 89 16.89 4.60 17.76
C SER A 89 17.15 6.04 17.30
N HIS A 90 17.13 6.30 16.00
CA HIS A 90 17.29 7.63 15.40
C HIS A 90 15.94 8.31 15.12
N LYS A 91 14.83 7.72 15.58
CA LYS A 91 13.45 8.19 15.35
C LYS A 91 13.02 8.18 13.89
N MET A 92 13.71 7.42 13.05
CA MET A 92 13.36 7.23 11.64
C MET A 92 12.37 6.08 11.50
N GLU A 93 11.40 6.20 10.60
CA GLU A 93 10.51 5.09 10.30
C GLU A 93 11.29 3.85 9.81
N THR A 94 10.85 2.67 10.23
CA THR A 94 11.50 1.40 9.88
C THR A 94 10.88 0.77 8.63
N ALA A 95 11.48 -0.32 8.14
CA ALA A 95 11.09 -0.98 6.91
C ALA A 95 9.63 -1.49 6.92
N GLU A 96 9.08 -1.79 8.08
CA GLU A 96 7.68 -2.19 8.28
C GLU A 96 6.70 -1.13 7.78
N ASN A 97 7.10 0.15 7.80
CA ASN A 97 6.28 1.26 7.33
C ASN A 97 6.49 1.63 5.86
N PHE A 98 7.45 1.00 5.18
CA PHE A 98 7.79 1.35 3.80
C PHE A 98 6.96 0.55 2.80
N TRP A 99 6.32 1.26 1.89
CA TRP A 99 5.47 0.69 0.85
C TRP A 99 6.00 1.08 -0.52
N SER A 100 5.80 0.22 -1.52
CA SER A 100 6.08 0.55 -2.92
C SER A 100 4.78 0.54 -3.71
N VAL A 101 4.50 1.61 -4.43
CA VAL A 101 3.32 1.70 -5.29
C VAL A 101 3.69 1.14 -6.66
N VAL A 102 3.20 -0.05 -6.97
CA VAL A 102 3.45 -0.68 -8.27
C VAL A 102 2.28 -0.35 -9.20
N SER A 103 2.54 0.40 -10.27
CA SER A 103 1.59 0.52 -11.38
C SER A 103 1.90 -0.55 -12.42
N ARG A 104 1.21 -1.67 -12.36
CA ARG A 104 1.15 -2.52 -13.56
C ARG A 104 0.06 -1.95 -14.46
N PRO A 105 0.28 -1.81 -15.77
CA PRO A 105 -0.85 -1.73 -16.67
C PRO A 105 -1.71 -2.95 -16.35
N ILE A 106 -3.01 -2.75 -16.13
CA ILE A 106 -3.95 -3.86 -16.10
C ILE A 106 -3.73 -4.57 -17.42
N SER A 107 -3.04 -5.71 -17.41
CA SER A 107 -2.85 -6.51 -18.60
C SER A 107 -4.26 -6.80 -19.08
N ASP A 108 -4.57 -6.24 -20.24
CA ASP A 108 -5.86 -6.28 -20.91
C ASP A 108 -6.51 -7.63 -20.60
N THR A 109 -7.71 -7.66 -20.02
CA THR A 109 -8.40 -8.91 -19.70
C THR A 109 -8.44 -9.83 -20.93
N ALA A 110 -8.40 -9.24 -22.13
CA ALA A 110 -8.23 -9.95 -23.39
C ALA A 110 -6.92 -10.77 -23.49
N LEU A 111 -5.80 -10.37 -22.89
CA LEU A 111 -4.55 -11.15 -22.86
C LEU A 111 -4.69 -12.41 -22.00
N TYR A 112 -5.33 -12.34 -20.83
CA TYR A 112 -5.62 -13.55 -20.03
C TYR A 112 -6.58 -14.48 -20.75
N VAL A 113 -7.59 -13.93 -21.44
CA VAL A 113 -8.54 -14.71 -22.25
C VAL A 113 -7.85 -15.35 -23.47
N ARG A 114 -6.94 -14.63 -24.14
CA ARG A 114 -6.16 -15.14 -25.28
C ARG A 114 -5.17 -16.22 -24.87
N ALA A 115 -4.45 -16.03 -23.76
CA ALA A 115 -3.58 -17.05 -23.18
C ALA A 115 -4.36 -18.30 -22.73
N ALA A 116 -5.54 -18.13 -22.12
CA ALA A 116 -6.41 -19.26 -21.77
C ALA A 116 -6.97 -20.00 -23.01
N LYS A 117 -7.05 -19.32 -24.16
CA LYS A 117 -7.41 -19.92 -25.46
C LYS A 117 -6.22 -20.56 -26.18
N GLY A 118 -5.01 -20.46 -25.64
CA GLY A 118 -3.79 -21.03 -26.24
C GLY A 118 -3.22 -20.22 -27.40
N GLU A 119 -3.54 -18.93 -27.50
CA GLU A 119 -2.90 -18.03 -28.46
C GLU A 119 -1.52 -17.58 -27.95
N ASP A 120 -0.52 -17.55 -28.84
CA ASP A 120 0.81 -17.04 -28.53
C ASP A 120 0.76 -15.52 -28.27
N ILE A 121 1.05 -15.15 -27.02
CA ILE A 121 1.16 -13.76 -26.59
C ILE A 121 2.59 -13.26 -26.82
N ASN A 122 2.77 -12.27 -27.71
CA ASN A 122 4.05 -11.59 -27.89
C ASN A 122 4.31 -10.68 -26.67
N VAL A 123 5.26 -11.08 -25.81
CA VAL A 123 5.55 -10.43 -24.54
C VAL A 123 6.52 -9.24 -24.69
N GLU A 124 7.13 -9.05 -25.87
CA GLU A 124 8.20 -8.06 -26.10
C GLU A 124 7.72 -6.64 -26.44
N GLN A 125 6.48 -6.26 -26.11
CA GLN A 125 5.93 -4.93 -26.44
C GLN A 125 5.70 -3.99 -25.25
N PHE A 126 6.26 -4.29 -24.06
CA PHE A 126 5.97 -3.54 -22.83
C PHE A 126 7.16 -2.79 -22.22
N ASP A 127 8.27 -2.67 -22.95
CA ASP A 127 9.43 -1.86 -22.53
C ASP A 127 9.46 -0.54 -23.31
N ASP A 128 8.74 0.48 -22.82
CA ASP A 128 8.94 1.91 -23.15
C ASP A 128 8.54 2.79 -21.95
#